data_AF-A0A7J6APQ0-F1
#
_entry.id   AF-A0A7J6APQ0-F1
#
_cell.length_a   1.000
_cell.length_b   1.000
_cell.length_c   1.000
_cell.angle_alpha   90.00
_cell.angle_beta   90.00
_cell.angle_gamma   90.00
#
_symmetry.space_group_name_H-M   'P 1'
#
loop_
_entity.id
_entity.type
_entity.pdbx_description
1 polymer ?
#
loop_
_entity_poly.entity_id
_entity_poly.type
_entity_poly.pdbx_seq_one_letter_code
_entity_poly.pdbx_strand_id
1 'polypeptide(L)'
;MADRKGKQWVLLAAGSYGWENYRHQADVCHAYQVVSMNGIPDEQIVVMMYDDIAHNDENPTQGTIINAPNGPNVYSGVPKDYTGEDVSAENFLAVLSGDSSAVKKTGRKKVIQSGENDSIFVYLSAHGGDGIFCFPDSTLYAHDLIQTLNTMAENHKFSKMVIYMGSGHSGSMLYQLSQING
;
A
#
# COMPACT_ATOMS: atom_id res chain seq x y z
N MET A 1 20.13 0.92 29.01
CA MET A 1 20.09 0.86 27.54
C MET A 1 18.76 1.45 27.13
N ALA A 2 18.72 2.48 26.28
CA ALA A 2 17.44 3.03 25.82
C ALA A 2 16.69 1.91 25.08
N ASP A 3 15.46 1.64 25.51
CA ASP A 3 14.51 0.78 24.82
C ASP A 3 14.40 1.30 23.37
N ARG A 4 15.03 0.60 22.42
CA ARG A 4 14.97 0.99 21.00
C ARG A 4 13.57 0.65 20.52
N LYS A 5 12.64 1.57 20.71
CA LYS A 5 11.29 1.52 20.16
C LYS A 5 11.42 1.30 18.64
N GLY A 6 10.96 0.15 18.16
CA GLY A 6 10.99 -0.20 16.73
C GLY A 6 10.26 0.83 15.88
N LYS A 7 10.69 0.96 14.62
CA LYS A 7 10.02 1.83 13.64
C LYS A 7 8.66 1.23 13.25
N GLN A 8 7.80 2.11 12.76
CA GLN A 8 6.48 1.75 12.23
C GLN A 8 6.48 2.08 10.74
N TRP A 9 6.51 1.06 9.91
CA TRP A 9 6.50 1.18 8.46
C TRP A 9 5.07 1.03 7.94
N VAL A 10 4.75 1.75 6.88
CA VAL A 10 3.43 1.77 6.26
C VAL A 10 3.54 1.62 4.75
N LEU A 11 2.74 0.73 4.17
CA LEU A 11 2.56 0.58 2.74
C LEU A 11 1.08 0.76 2.39
N LEU A 12 0.76 1.82 1.64
CA LEU A 12 -0.60 2.13 1.19
C LEU A 12 -0.68 1.95 -0.31
N ALA A 13 -1.64 1.16 -0.80
CA ALA A 13 -1.77 0.90 -2.24
C ALA A 13 -3.23 0.90 -2.73
N ALA A 14 -3.49 1.73 -3.75
CA ALA A 14 -4.74 1.76 -4.50
C ALA A 14 -4.53 1.02 -5.82
N GLY A 15 -5.26 -0.07 -6.03
CA GLY A 15 -5.05 -0.98 -7.17
C GLY A 15 -5.86 -0.65 -8.42
N SER A 16 -6.48 0.52 -8.51
CA SER A 16 -7.31 0.92 -9.65
C SER A 16 -7.10 2.38 -10.03
N TYR A 17 -7.49 2.69 -11.26
CA TYR A 17 -7.50 4.02 -11.85
C TYR A 17 -8.89 4.31 -12.45
N GLY A 18 -9.09 5.52 -12.98
CA GLY A 18 -10.35 5.96 -13.58
C GLY A 18 -11.28 6.63 -12.57
N TRP A 19 -12.03 7.64 -13.05
CA TRP A 19 -12.93 8.44 -12.22
C TRP A 19 -14.02 7.59 -11.53
N GLU A 20 -14.49 6.54 -12.20
CA GLU A 20 -15.44 5.57 -11.65
C GLU A 20 -14.87 4.78 -10.44
N ASN A 21 -13.55 4.75 -10.30
CA ASN A 21 -12.83 4.12 -9.19
C ASN A 21 -12.21 5.13 -8.21
N TYR A 22 -12.62 6.39 -8.26
CA TYR A 22 -12.25 7.47 -7.35
C TYR A 22 -12.05 7.02 -5.89
N ARG A 23 -13.01 6.22 -5.40
CA ARG A 23 -13.07 5.73 -4.01
C ARG A 23 -11.79 5.06 -3.53
N HIS A 24 -11.10 4.28 -4.37
CA HIS A 24 -9.93 3.52 -3.92
C HIS A 24 -8.72 4.43 -3.67
N GLN A 25 -8.52 5.47 -4.48
CA GLN A 25 -7.47 6.46 -4.25
C GLN A 25 -7.85 7.42 -3.12
N ALA A 26 -9.14 7.76 -2.96
CA ALA A 26 -9.64 8.52 -1.82
C ALA A 26 -9.40 7.79 -0.48
N ASP A 27 -9.64 6.48 -0.45
CA ASP A 27 -9.36 5.62 0.70
C ASP A 27 -7.87 5.66 1.10
N VAL A 28 -6.98 5.49 0.11
CA VAL A 28 -5.52 5.52 0.34
C VAL A 28 -5.04 6.90 0.77
N CYS A 29 -5.52 7.96 0.14
CA CYS A 29 -5.23 9.33 0.55
C CYS A 29 -5.68 9.57 2.00
N HIS A 30 -6.87 9.11 2.38
CA HIS A 30 -7.37 9.25 3.74
C HIS A 30 -6.55 8.42 4.74
N ALA A 31 -6.18 7.19 4.40
CA ALA A 31 -5.29 6.37 5.21
C ALA A 31 -3.92 7.06 5.44
N TYR A 32 -3.36 7.71 4.42
CA TYR A 32 -2.15 8.53 4.56
C TYR A 32 -2.36 9.65 5.59
N GLN A 33 -3.46 10.40 5.52
CA GLN A 33 -3.74 11.46 6.48
C GLN A 33 -3.78 10.91 7.92
N VAL A 34 -4.46 9.78 8.15
CA VAL A 34 -4.53 9.14 9.48
C VAL A 34 -3.14 8.76 9.98
N VAL A 35 -2.33 8.13 9.13
CA VAL A 35 -0.97 7.68 9.46
C VAL A 35 -0.06 8.88 9.76
N SER A 36 -0.09 9.91 8.92
CA SER A 36 0.71 11.13 9.06
C SER A 36 0.33 11.93 10.31
N MET A 37 -0.98 12.10 10.58
CA MET A 37 -1.48 12.76 11.80
C MET A 37 -1.06 12.03 13.09
N ASN A 38 -0.78 10.74 13.03
CA ASN A 38 -0.28 9.95 14.17
C ASN A 38 1.26 9.91 14.26
N GLY A 39 1.96 10.74 13.47
CA GLY A 39 3.39 11.00 13.62
C GLY A 39 4.30 9.96 12.96
N ILE A 40 3.77 9.13 12.05
CA ILE A 40 4.63 8.30 11.20
C ILE A 40 5.23 9.21 10.12
N PRO A 41 6.56 9.34 10.03
CA PRO A 41 7.19 10.25 9.09
C PRO A 41 7.13 9.69 7.66
N ASP A 42 7.11 10.57 6.65
CA ASP A 42 7.02 10.17 5.24
C ASP A 42 8.11 9.18 4.83
N GLU A 43 9.32 9.23 5.41
CA GLU A 43 10.39 8.27 5.13
C GLU A 43 10.01 6.81 5.45
N GLN A 44 9.01 6.60 6.31
CA GLN A 44 8.50 5.29 6.71
C GLN A 44 7.16 4.92 6.04
N ILE A 45 6.62 5.77 5.17
CA ILE A 45 5.35 5.54 4.46
C ILE A 45 5.64 5.40 2.97
N VAL A 46 5.22 4.32 2.34
CA VAL A 46 5.26 4.19 0.88
C VAL A 46 3.84 4.23 0.34
N VAL A 47 3.57 5.13 -0.61
CA VAL A 47 2.24 5.26 -1.24
C VAL A 47 2.30 4.86 -2.71
N MET A 48 1.42 3.95 -3.10
CA MET A 48 1.19 3.53 -4.48
C MET A 48 -0.24 3.89 -4.88
N MET A 49 -0.43 4.80 -5.81
CA MET A 49 -1.76 5.13 -6.36
C MET A 49 -1.61 5.76 -7.74
N TYR A 50 -2.55 5.47 -8.65
CA TYR A 50 -2.37 5.85 -10.05
C TYR A 50 -2.25 7.37 -10.27
N ASP A 51 -2.87 8.17 -9.39
CA ASP A 51 -2.77 9.64 -9.33
C ASP A 51 -3.49 10.40 -10.45
N ASP A 52 -4.53 9.79 -11.02
CA ASP A 52 -5.38 10.32 -12.10
C ASP A 52 -6.70 10.95 -11.63
N ILE A 53 -6.89 11.15 -10.32
CA ILE A 53 -8.15 11.60 -9.73
C ILE A 53 -8.17 13.09 -9.41
N ALA A 54 -7.14 13.61 -8.74
CA ALA A 54 -7.16 14.99 -8.24
C ALA A 54 -7.26 16.03 -9.38
N HIS A 55 -6.70 15.72 -10.54
CA HIS A 55 -6.70 16.58 -11.73
C HIS A 55 -7.47 15.97 -12.91
N ASN A 56 -8.38 15.04 -12.63
CA ASN A 56 -9.26 14.47 -13.65
C ASN A 56 -10.19 15.54 -14.22
N ASP A 57 -10.51 15.51 -15.52
CA ASP A 57 -11.45 16.47 -16.13
C ASP A 57 -12.86 16.38 -15.52
N GLU A 58 -13.25 15.21 -15.00
CA GLU A 58 -14.54 15.01 -14.31
C GLU A 58 -14.54 15.55 -12.88
N ASN A 59 -13.37 15.93 -12.32
CA ASN A 59 -13.28 16.44 -10.97
C ASN A 59 -13.77 17.91 -10.89
N PRO A 60 -14.90 18.18 -10.21
CA PRO A 60 -15.43 19.54 -10.11
C PRO A 60 -14.54 20.46 -9.25
N THR A 61 -13.62 19.89 -8.47
CA THR A 61 -12.73 20.59 -7.55
C THR A 61 -11.29 20.13 -7.76
N GLN A 62 -10.67 20.67 -8.81
CA GLN A 62 -9.31 20.35 -9.22
C GLN A 62 -8.29 20.47 -8.07
N GLY A 63 -7.35 19.53 -8.03
CA GLY A 63 -6.32 19.41 -6.99
C GLY A 63 -6.83 18.86 -5.65
N THR A 64 -8.08 18.36 -5.60
CA THR A 64 -8.67 17.84 -4.35
C THR A 64 -9.22 16.43 -4.51
N ILE A 65 -9.13 15.67 -3.42
CA ILE A 65 -9.82 14.39 -3.24
C ILE A 65 -10.44 14.42 -1.84
N ILE A 66 -11.75 14.21 -1.72
CA ILE A 66 -12.47 13.97 -0.45
C ILE A 66 -12.78 12.47 -0.30
N ASN A 67 -12.85 11.96 0.94
CA ASN A 67 -13.24 10.56 1.23
C ASN A 67 -14.55 10.43 2.04
N ALA A 68 -15.29 11.52 2.19
CA ALA A 68 -16.60 11.56 2.83
C ALA A 68 -17.40 12.76 2.28
N PRO A 69 -18.74 12.71 2.30
CA PRO A 69 -19.56 13.87 1.91
C PRO A 69 -19.19 15.10 2.73
N ASN A 70 -18.90 16.22 2.05
CA ASN A 70 -18.43 17.47 2.66
C ASN A 70 -17.18 17.31 3.54
N GLY A 71 -16.38 16.26 3.32
CA GLY A 71 -15.14 16.00 4.04
C GLY A 71 -14.00 16.93 3.62
N PRO A 72 -12.89 16.93 4.38
CA PRO A 72 -11.70 17.68 4.02
C PRO A 72 -11.02 17.09 2.77
N ASN A 73 -10.16 17.89 2.13
CA ASN A 73 -9.24 17.40 1.11
C ASN A 73 -8.21 16.45 1.74
N VAL A 74 -8.26 15.17 1.37
CA VAL A 74 -7.32 14.13 1.83
C VAL A 74 -6.12 13.94 0.88
N TYR A 75 -6.09 14.61 -0.27
CA TYR A 75 -5.01 14.49 -1.27
C TYR A 75 -3.72 15.24 -0.90
N SER A 76 -3.85 16.35 -0.19
CA SER A 76 -2.74 17.25 0.08
C SER A 76 -1.62 16.55 0.87
N GLY A 77 -0.39 16.68 0.40
CA GLY A 77 0.80 16.11 1.05
C GLY A 77 1.02 14.61 0.83
N VAL A 78 0.08 13.89 0.22
CA VAL A 78 0.22 12.45 -0.04
C VAL A 78 1.43 12.18 -0.94
N PRO A 79 2.44 11.39 -0.50
CA PRO A 79 3.59 11.04 -1.30
C PRO A 79 3.21 10.38 -2.63
N LYS A 80 3.98 10.68 -3.68
CA LYS A 80 3.85 10.09 -5.01
C LYS A 80 4.95 9.07 -5.23
N ASP A 81 5.07 8.09 -4.33
CA ASP A 81 6.18 7.15 -4.41
C ASP A 81 6.03 6.26 -5.65
N TYR A 82 4.84 5.76 -5.95
CA TYR A 82 4.56 5.00 -7.18
C TYR A 82 3.23 5.48 -7.78
N THR A 83 3.26 5.95 -9.02
CA THR A 83 2.09 6.50 -9.72
C THR A 83 2.00 6.00 -11.16
N GLY A 84 0.83 6.10 -11.79
CA GLY A 84 0.62 5.57 -13.13
C GLY A 84 0.99 4.08 -13.25
N GLU A 85 1.72 3.74 -14.31
CA GLU A 85 2.16 2.37 -14.62
C GLU A 85 3.10 1.76 -13.57
N ASP A 86 3.72 2.58 -12.69
CA ASP A 86 4.56 2.07 -11.60
C ASP A 86 3.74 1.38 -10.50
N VAL A 87 2.41 1.55 -10.51
CA VAL A 87 1.47 0.90 -9.59
C VAL A 87 1.20 -0.51 -10.08
N SER A 88 2.09 -1.44 -9.75
CA SER A 88 2.02 -2.84 -10.19
C SER A 88 2.21 -3.83 -9.04
N ALA A 89 1.75 -5.06 -9.25
CA ALA A 89 1.92 -6.15 -8.30
C ALA A 89 3.41 -6.44 -8.02
N GLU A 90 4.27 -6.39 -9.05
CA GLU A 90 5.71 -6.61 -8.89
C GLU A 90 6.37 -5.51 -8.06
N ASN A 91 6.04 -4.25 -8.33
CA ASN A 91 6.56 -3.14 -7.54
C ASN A 91 6.02 -3.21 -6.10
N PHE A 92 4.77 -3.59 -5.90
CA PHE A 92 4.18 -3.76 -4.57
C PHE A 92 4.95 -4.81 -3.74
N LEU A 93 5.20 -5.99 -4.31
CA LEU A 93 5.94 -7.07 -3.62
C LEU A 93 7.40 -6.69 -3.37
N ALA A 94 8.06 -6.01 -4.32
CA ALA A 94 9.41 -5.50 -4.16
C ALA A 94 9.50 -4.42 -3.06
N VAL A 95 8.51 -3.53 -2.99
CA VAL A 95 8.40 -2.51 -1.93
C VAL A 95 8.20 -3.16 -0.57
N LEU A 96 7.27 -4.10 -0.47
CA LEU A 96 6.93 -4.78 0.78
C LEU A 96 8.14 -5.56 1.33
N SER A 97 8.84 -6.31 0.48
CA SER A 97 10.02 -7.09 0.87
C SER A 97 11.29 -6.27 1.09
N GLY A 98 11.29 -4.99 0.69
CA GLY A 98 12.45 -4.11 0.78
C GLY A 98 13.49 -4.32 -0.34
N ASP A 99 13.12 -4.97 -1.44
CA ASP A 99 14.01 -5.21 -2.58
C ASP A 99 13.96 -4.05 -3.60
N SER A 100 14.75 -3.02 -3.33
CA SER A 100 14.90 -1.88 -4.26
C SER A 100 15.47 -2.27 -5.63
N SER A 101 16.14 -3.43 -5.77
CA SER A 101 16.72 -3.88 -7.04
C SER A 101 15.66 -4.50 -7.96
N ALA A 102 14.64 -5.15 -7.39
CA ALA A 102 13.51 -5.74 -8.10
C ALA A 102 12.47 -4.70 -8.58
N VAL A 103 12.50 -3.49 -8.03
CA VAL A 103 11.58 -2.41 -8.42
C VAL A 103 11.79 -2.00 -9.89
N LYS A 104 10.73 -2.14 -10.69
CA LYS A 104 10.61 -1.79 -12.11
C LYS A 104 10.04 -0.39 -12.28
N LYS A 105 10.80 0.63 -11.87
CA LYS A 105 10.53 2.03 -12.24
C LYS A 105 11.82 2.82 -12.44
N THR A 106 11.67 3.99 -13.02
CA THR A 106 12.76 4.97 -13.11
C THR A 106 12.77 5.90 -11.88
N GLY A 107 13.90 6.55 -11.60
CA GLY A 107 14.02 7.48 -10.48
C GLY A 107 14.10 6.82 -9.09
N ARG A 108 13.59 7.51 -8.06
CA ARG A 108 13.77 7.13 -6.65
C ARG A 108 12.96 5.89 -6.28
N LYS A 109 13.62 4.78 -5.98
CA LYS A 109 13.00 3.49 -5.60
C LYS A 109 12.86 3.34 -4.08
N LYS A 110 11.86 4.01 -3.50
CA LYS A 110 11.60 3.92 -2.06
C LYS A 110 10.89 2.61 -1.72
N VAL A 111 11.47 1.84 -0.81
CA VAL A 111 10.95 0.53 -0.36
C VAL A 111 10.90 0.49 1.16
N ILE A 112 10.21 -0.49 1.73
CA ILE A 112 10.20 -0.72 3.18
C ILE A 112 11.60 -1.17 3.63
N GLN A 113 12.18 -0.51 4.63
CA GLN A 113 13.50 -0.86 5.18
C GLN A 113 13.38 -1.28 6.66
N SER A 114 12.47 -2.21 6.91
CA SER A 114 12.17 -2.74 8.24
C SER A 114 13.12 -3.87 8.67
N GLY A 115 13.31 -3.99 9.98
CA GLY A 115 14.02 -5.11 10.60
C GLY A 115 13.21 -5.82 11.69
N GLU A 116 13.86 -6.72 12.42
CA GLU A 116 13.26 -7.65 13.38
C GLU A 116 12.44 -6.99 14.51
N ASN A 117 12.73 -5.72 14.83
CA ASN A 117 12.07 -4.97 15.90
C ASN A 117 10.95 -4.04 15.38
N ASP A 118 10.82 -3.89 14.07
CA ASP A 118 9.90 -2.92 13.45
C ASP A 118 8.52 -3.53 13.24
N SER A 119 7.49 -2.69 13.15
CA SER A 119 6.15 -3.11 12.74
C SER A 119 5.85 -2.65 11.33
N ILE A 120 5.05 -3.41 10.58
CA ILE A 120 4.59 -3.03 9.23
C ILE A 120 3.06 -2.99 9.21
N PHE A 121 2.48 -1.90 8.71
CA PHE A 121 1.07 -1.81 8.38
C PHE A 121 0.90 -1.72 6.86
N VAL A 122 0.07 -2.60 6.30
CA VAL A 122 -0.26 -2.61 4.88
C VAL A 122 -1.75 -2.30 4.71
N TYR A 123 -2.08 -1.34 3.86
CA TYR A 123 -3.46 -1.04 3.48
C TYR A 123 -3.62 -1.11 1.97
N LEU A 124 -4.58 -1.91 1.53
CA LEU A 124 -4.91 -2.16 0.13
C LEU A 124 -6.38 -1.80 -0.13
N SER A 125 -6.64 -1.01 -1.18
CA SER A 125 -8.01 -0.71 -1.64
C SER A 125 -8.08 -0.86 -3.17
N ALA A 126 -8.87 -1.82 -3.66
CA ALA A 126 -9.11 -2.02 -5.09
C ALA A 126 -10.26 -3.00 -5.35
N HIS A 127 -10.39 -3.39 -6.61
CA HIS A 127 -11.15 -4.58 -7.00
C HIS A 127 -10.37 -5.87 -6.67
N GLY A 128 -11.10 -6.98 -6.61
CA GLY A 128 -10.53 -8.29 -6.33
C GLY A 128 -11.46 -9.42 -6.75
N GLY A 129 -10.96 -10.64 -6.63
CA GLY A 129 -11.65 -11.88 -6.91
C GLY A 129 -11.02 -13.02 -6.13
N ASP A 130 -11.44 -14.26 -6.40
CA ASP A 130 -10.92 -15.43 -5.70
C ASP A 130 -9.41 -15.57 -5.90
N GLY A 131 -8.64 -15.36 -4.83
CA GLY A 131 -7.19 -15.46 -4.80
C GLY A 131 -6.46 -14.35 -5.56
N ILE A 132 -7.14 -13.24 -5.91
CA ILE A 132 -6.54 -12.13 -6.65
C ILE A 132 -6.91 -10.75 -6.10
N PHE A 133 -5.96 -9.83 -6.17
CA PHE A 133 -6.14 -8.40 -5.99
C PHE A 133 -5.67 -7.67 -7.26
N CYS A 134 -6.50 -6.78 -7.80
CA CYS A 134 -6.19 -6.12 -9.06
C CYS A 134 -5.28 -4.91 -8.85
N PHE A 135 -4.24 -4.80 -9.68
CA PHE A 135 -3.53 -3.57 -9.98
C PHE A 135 -3.95 -3.08 -11.39
N PRO A 136 -3.68 -1.81 -11.77
CA PRO A 136 -4.06 -1.24 -13.07
C PRO A 136 -3.78 -2.16 -14.27
N ASP A 137 -2.54 -2.66 -14.37
CA ASP A 137 -2.07 -3.47 -15.51
C ASP A 137 -1.45 -4.82 -15.07
N SER A 138 -1.69 -5.23 -13.82
CA SER A 138 -1.14 -6.48 -13.27
C SER A 138 -2.07 -7.08 -12.21
N THR A 139 -1.84 -8.34 -11.85
CA THR A 139 -2.60 -9.02 -10.81
C THR A 139 -1.67 -9.43 -9.69
N LEU A 140 -2.02 -9.07 -8.45
CA LEU A 140 -1.40 -9.66 -7.27
C LEU A 140 -2.13 -10.95 -6.93
N TYR A 141 -1.45 -12.08 -7.08
CA TYR A 141 -2.00 -13.38 -6.69
C TYR A 141 -1.73 -13.66 -5.21
N ALA A 142 -2.67 -14.37 -4.57
CA ALA A 142 -2.57 -14.78 -3.17
C ALA A 142 -1.28 -15.57 -2.87
N HIS A 143 -0.87 -16.45 -3.78
CA HIS A 143 0.34 -17.26 -3.58
C HIS A 143 1.62 -16.43 -3.56
N ASP A 144 1.74 -15.42 -4.44
CA ASP A 144 2.89 -14.51 -4.46
C ASP A 144 2.96 -13.65 -3.19
N LEU A 145 1.80 -13.15 -2.74
CA LEU A 145 1.70 -12.41 -1.48
C LEU A 145 2.14 -13.27 -0.30
N ILE A 146 1.57 -14.47 -0.15
CA ILE A 146 1.88 -15.38 0.96
C ILE A 146 3.35 -15.81 0.93
N GLN A 147 3.89 -16.16 -0.24
CA GLN A 147 5.31 -16.49 -0.36
C GLN A 147 6.23 -15.33 0.07
N THR A 148 5.86 -14.09 -0.31
CA THR A 148 6.60 -12.89 0.10
C THR A 148 6.54 -12.70 1.62
N LEU A 149 5.36 -12.86 2.23
CA LEU A 149 5.18 -12.75 3.67
C LEU A 149 5.98 -13.81 4.44
N ASN A 150 5.98 -15.06 3.98
CA ASN A 150 6.77 -16.16 4.56
C ASN A 150 8.26 -15.84 4.50
N THR A 151 8.75 -15.44 3.33
CA THR A 151 10.15 -15.06 3.12
C THR A 151 10.55 -13.91 4.04
N MET A 152 9.70 -12.90 4.20
CA MET A 152 9.96 -11.78 5.10
C MET A 152 10.01 -12.21 6.57
N ALA A 153 9.13 -13.11 6.99
CA ALA A 153 9.11 -13.64 8.36
C ALA A 153 10.37 -14.48 8.66
N GLU A 154 10.76 -15.37 7.74
CA GLU A 154 11.99 -16.18 7.83
C GLU A 154 13.25 -15.32 7.89
N ASN A 155 13.25 -14.18 7.21
CA ASN A 155 14.37 -13.23 7.19
C ASN A 155 14.26 -12.13 8.26
N HIS A 156 13.39 -12.31 9.27
CA HIS A 156 13.21 -11.39 10.40
C HIS A 156 13.01 -9.92 9.96
N LYS A 157 12.21 -9.68 8.91
CA LYS A 157 11.97 -8.34 8.35
C LYS A 157 10.97 -7.50 9.15
N PHE A 158 10.30 -8.08 10.14
CA PHE A 158 9.37 -7.39 11.02
C PHE A 158 9.16 -8.18 12.33
N SER A 159 8.77 -7.47 13.38
CA SER A 159 8.25 -8.05 14.63
C SER A 159 6.76 -8.40 14.52
N LYS A 160 5.99 -7.51 13.87
CA LYS A 160 4.54 -7.63 13.66
C LYS A 160 4.16 -7.01 12.32
N MET A 161 3.22 -7.64 11.63
CA MET A 161 2.61 -7.08 10.43
C MET A 161 1.09 -7.12 10.54
N VAL A 162 0.42 -6.04 10.13
CA VAL A 162 -1.04 -5.96 10.03
C VAL A 162 -1.40 -5.58 8.60
N ILE A 163 -2.32 -6.33 7.99
CA ILE A 163 -2.78 -6.10 6.62
C ILE A 163 -4.29 -5.83 6.64
N TYR A 164 -4.70 -4.66 6.16
CA TYR A 164 -6.09 -4.31 5.88
C TYR A 164 -6.30 -4.32 4.37
N MET A 165 -7.32 -5.03 3.89
CA MET A 165 -7.59 -5.20 2.47
C MET A 165 -9.07 -4.98 2.15
N GLY A 166 -9.36 -3.87 1.50
CA GLY A 166 -10.67 -3.56 0.92
C GLY A 166 -10.72 -4.01 -0.54
N SER A 167 -11.25 -5.21 -0.78
CA SER A 167 -11.54 -5.71 -2.13
C SER A 167 -12.63 -6.78 -2.10
N GLY A 168 -13.22 -7.07 -3.27
CA GLY A 168 -14.10 -8.23 -3.41
C GLY A 168 -13.34 -9.52 -3.14
N HIS A 169 -13.93 -10.44 -2.36
CA HIS A 169 -13.33 -11.74 -2.00
C HIS A 169 -11.98 -11.64 -1.25
N SER A 170 -11.68 -10.52 -0.59
CA SER A 170 -10.39 -10.26 0.06
C SER A 170 -9.93 -11.35 1.04
N GLY A 171 -10.85 -12.02 1.73
CA GLY A 171 -10.53 -13.15 2.62
C GLY A 171 -9.75 -14.27 1.91
N SER A 172 -10.01 -14.50 0.62
CA SER A 172 -9.35 -15.54 -0.18
C SER A 172 -7.85 -15.28 -0.40
N MET A 173 -7.40 -14.04 -0.26
CA MET A 173 -5.98 -13.67 -0.40
C MET A 173 -5.11 -14.22 0.74
N LEU A 174 -5.70 -14.59 1.88
CA LEU A 174 -4.97 -14.93 3.10
C LEU A 174 -5.35 -16.31 3.67
N TYR A 175 -6.14 -17.13 2.97
CA TYR A 175 -6.58 -18.44 3.47
C TYR A 175 -5.43 -19.37 3.87
N GLN A 176 -4.29 -19.30 3.19
CA GLN A 176 -3.13 -20.14 3.50
C GLN A 176 -2.13 -19.49 4.46
N LEU A 177 -2.41 -18.27 4.96
CA LEU A 177 -1.51 -17.54 5.85
C LEU A 177 -1.32 -18.26 7.20
N SER A 178 -2.28 -19.07 7.63
CA SER A 178 -2.22 -19.83 8.89
C SER A 178 -1.20 -20.98 8.89
N GLN A 179 -0.42 -21.17 7.83
CA GLN A 179 0.66 -22.15 7.76
C GLN A 179 2.03 -21.56 8.17
N ILE A 180 2.09 -20.28 8.55
CA ILE A 180 3.30 -19.64 9.07
C ILE A 180 3.41 -19.96 10.57
N ASN A 181 4.16 -21.02 10.89
CA ASN A 181 4.61 -21.44 12.22
C ASN A 181 3.52 -21.90 13.20
N GLY A 182 3.25 -23.21 13.14
CA GLY A 182 3.12 -24.04 14.35
C GLY A 182 4.46 -24.70 14.65
#